data_AF-A0A2D4HHK9-F1
#
_entry.id   AF-A0A2D4HHK9-F1
#
_cell.length_a   1.000
_cell.length_b   1.000
_cell.length_c   1.000
_cell.angle_alpha   90.00
_cell.angle_beta   90.00
_cell.angle_gamma   90.00
#
_symmetry.space_group_name_H-M   'P 1'
#
loop_
_entity.id
_entity.type
_entity.pdbx_description
1 polymer ?
#
loop_
_entity_poly.entity_id
_entity_poly.type
_entity_poly.pdbx_seq_one_letter_code
_entity_poly.pdbx_strand_id
1 'polypeptide(L)'
;MTTLYTAKKYAVPALEAHCVEFLKKNLRADNAFMLLTQARLFDEPQLASLCLENIDKNTSDAINAEGFTDIDLGKLFSELKDAPIICASFLLLGFLSCPLS
;
A
#
# COMPACT_ATOMS: atom_id res chain seq x y z
N MET A 1 9.66 5.18 8.01
CA MET A 1 8.44 6.02 7.97
C MET A 1 8.15 6.76 9.30
N THR A 2 9.19 7.10 10.07
CA THR A 2 9.07 7.98 11.25
C THR A 2 9.06 9.46 10.86
N THR A 3 9.69 9.83 9.75
CA THR A 3 9.82 11.23 9.31
C THR A 3 8.48 11.86 8.92
N LEU A 4 7.65 11.17 8.11
CA LEU A 4 6.32 11.67 7.73
C LEU A 4 5.39 11.80 8.96
N TYR A 5 5.45 10.82 9.86
CA TYR A 5 4.72 10.87 11.14
C TYR A 5 5.13 12.07 11.98
N THR A 6 6.44 12.32 12.16
CA THR A 6 6.91 13.49 12.92
C THR A 6 6.51 14.79 12.24
N ALA A 7 6.56 14.86 10.91
CA ALA A 7 6.16 16.04 10.16
C ALA A 7 4.68 16.38 10.43
N LYS A 8 3.79 15.39 10.34
CA LYS A 8 2.36 15.51 10.68
C LYS A 8 2.13 15.86 12.15
N LYS A 9 2.82 15.17 13.07
CA LYS A 9 2.68 15.39 14.52
C LYS A 9 3.04 16.81 14.93
N TYR A 10 4.03 17.42 14.29
CA TYR A 10 4.47 18.78 14.57
C TYR A 10 3.93 19.82 13.57
N ALA A 11 2.99 19.42 12.69
CA ALA A 11 2.36 20.26 11.67
C ALA A 11 3.38 21.07 10.85
N VAL A 12 4.34 20.36 10.24
CA VAL A 12 5.38 20.96 9.38
C VAL A 12 5.04 20.67 7.92
N PRO A 13 4.18 21.47 7.27
CA PRO A 13 3.60 21.14 5.96
C PRO A 13 4.65 21.04 4.85
N ALA A 14 5.72 21.84 4.91
CA ALA A 14 6.81 21.76 3.94
C ALA A 14 7.55 20.41 4.00
N LEU A 15 7.73 19.85 5.21
CA LEU A 15 8.37 18.55 5.40
C LEU A 15 7.43 17.41 5.03
N GLU A 16 6.14 17.53 5.34
CA GLU A 16 5.11 16.57 4.91
C GLU A 16 5.10 16.42 3.38
N ALA A 17 5.02 17.54 2.66
CA ALA A 17 5.03 17.55 1.19
C ALA A 17 6.30 16.91 0.62
N HIS A 18 7.47 17.22 1.18
CA HIS A 18 8.73 16.60 0.75
C HIS A 18 8.79 15.09 1.05
N CYS A 19 8.27 14.65 2.20
CA CYS A 19 8.20 13.23 2.52
C CYS A 19 7.30 12.50 1.52
N VAL A 20 6.11 13.03 1.24
CA VAL A 20 5.18 12.42 0.27
C VAL A 20 5.80 12.35 -1.13
N GLU A 21 6.44 13.43 -1.60
CA GLU A 21 7.10 13.42 -2.91
C GLU A 21 8.29 12.45 -2.98
N PHE A 22 9.05 12.32 -1.90
CA PHE A 22 10.13 11.33 -1.82
C PHE A 22 9.58 9.90 -1.89
N LEU A 23 8.50 9.62 -1.17
CA LEU A 23 7.84 8.32 -1.14
C LEU A 23 7.28 7.95 -2.52
N LYS A 24 6.62 8.90 -3.20
CA LYS A 24 6.13 8.69 -4.57
C LYS A 24 7.25 8.35 -5.56
N LYS A 25 8.38 9.06 -5.50
CA LYS A 25 9.52 8.85 -6.41
C LYS A 25 10.26 7.52 -6.18
N ASN A 26 10.18 6.97 -4.97
CA ASN A 26 10.85 5.74 -4.58
C ASN A 26 9.87 4.57 -4.37
N LEU A 27 8.63 4.73 -4.79
CA LEU A 27 7.64 3.66 -4.77
C LEU A 27 8.05 2.55 -5.74
N ARG A 28 8.11 1.32 -5.23
CA ARG A 28 8.52 0.14 -5.96
C ARG A 28 7.68 -1.06 -5.53
N ALA A 29 7.64 -2.11 -6.35
CA ALA A 29 6.80 -3.28 -6.07
C ALA A 29 7.15 -3.98 -4.74
N ASP A 30 8.43 -3.97 -4.35
CA ASP A 30 8.97 -4.56 -3.12
C ASP A 30 8.50 -3.85 -1.84
N ASN A 31 8.25 -2.54 -1.92
CA ASN A 31 7.89 -1.72 -0.76
C ASN A 31 6.44 -1.21 -0.79
N ALA A 32 5.71 -1.39 -1.90
CA ALA A 32 4.39 -0.80 -2.10
C ALA A 32 3.35 -1.25 -1.06
N PHE A 33 3.38 -2.51 -0.63
CA PHE A 33 2.48 -3.06 0.37
C PHE A 33 2.66 -2.43 1.76
N MET A 34 3.92 -2.31 2.19
CA MET A 34 4.27 -1.62 3.45
C MET A 34 3.90 -0.13 3.36
N LEU A 35 4.18 0.51 2.22
CA LEU A 35 3.88 1.93 2.00
C LEU A 35 2.37 2.19 2.01
N LEU A 36 1.57 1.32 1.40
CA LEU A 36 0.11 1.39 1.37
C LEU A 36 -0.47 1.37 2.78
N THR A 37 -0.07 0.37 3.58
CA THR A 37 -0.53 0.21 4.97
C THR A 37 -0.25 1.48 5.78
N GLN A 38 0.93 2.06 5.58
CA GLN A 38 1.32 3.25 6.31
C GLN A 38 0.70 4.54 5.75
N ALA A 39 0.48 4.64 4.44
CA ALA A 39 -0.25 5.76 3.82
C ALA A 39 -1.67 5.85 4.39
N ARG A 40 -2.34 4.70 4.58
CA ARG A 40 -3.63 4.63 5.26
C ARG A 40 -3.53 5.06 6.73
N LEU A 41 -2.52 4.58 7.45
CA LEU A 41 -2.29 4.95 8.85
C LEU A 41 -2.08 6.47 9.04
N PHE A 42 -1.48 7.14 8.05
CA PHE A 42 -1.22 8.58 8.09
C PHE A 42 -2.30 9.42 7.41
N ASP A 43 -3.42 8.81 7.01
CA ASP A 43 -4.53 9.46 6.31
C ASP A 43 -4.07 10.18 5.02
N GLU A 44 -3.23 9.49 4.22
CA GLU A 44 -2.68 9.98 2.95
C GLU A 44 -3.34 9.23 1.77
N PRO A 45 -4.57 9.58 1.37
CA PRO A 45 -5.31 8.85 0.35
C PRO A 45 -4.66 8.90 -1.03
N GLN A 46 -3.99 10.01 -1.39
CA GLN A 46 -3.31 10.14 -2.67
C GLN A 46 -2.11 9.18 -2.78
N LEU A 47 -1.35 9.04 -1.69
CA LEU A 47 -0.23 8.10 -1.65
C LEU A 47 -0.74 6.66 -1.66
N ALA A 48 -1.83 6.36 -0.93
CA ALA A 48 -2.47 5.05 -0.95
C ALA A 48 -2.90 4.64 -2.37
N SER A 49 -3.56 5.54 -3.11
CA SER A 49 -3.96 5.27 -4.50
C SER A 49 -2.77 4.96 -5.42
N LEU A 50 -1.66 5.69 -5.29
CA LEU A 50 -0.45 5.41 -6.06
C LEU A 50 0.17 4.06 -5.70
N CYS A 51 0.16 3.69 -4.42
CA CYS A 51 0.62 2.38 -3.98
C CYS A 51 -0.25 1.27 -4.57
N LEU A 52 -1.57 1.42 -4.55
CA LEU A 52 -2.51 0.47 -5.15
C LEU A 52 -2.28 0.33 -6.67
N GLU A 53 -2.08 1.44 -7.39
CA GLU A 53 -1.79 1.41 -8.83
C GLU A 53 -0.46 0.68 -9.12
N ASN A 54 0.57 0.90 -8.31
CA ASN A 54 1.84 0.22 -8.47
C ASN A 54 1.75 -1.27 -8.12
N ILE A 55 0.96 -1.64 -7.11
CA ILE A 55 0.67 -3.04 -6.77
C ILE A 55 -0.07 -3.70 -7.94
N ASP A 56 -1.09 -3.04 -8.49
CA ASP A 56 -1.87 -3.57 -9.62
C ASP A 56 -0.97 -3.84 -10.84
N LYS A 57 -0.17 -2.86 -11.24
CA LYS A 57 0.77 -2.97 -12.38
C LYS A 57 1.85 -4.02 -12.18
N ASN A 58 2.34 -4.19 -10.95
CA ASN A 58 3.44 -5.09 -10.61
C ASN A 58 3.00 -6.20 -9.65
N THR A 59 1.78 -6.73 -9.82
CA THR A 59 1.17 -7.68 -8.87
C THR A 59 2.08 -8.87 -8.60
N SER A 60 2.67 -9.46 -9.64
CA SER A 60 3.56 -10.63 -9.53
C SER A 60 4.84 -10.36 -8.74
N ASP A 61 5.41 -9.17 -8.84
CA ASP A 61 6.60 -8.79 -8.05
C ASP A 61 6.20 -8.41 -6.62
N ALA A 62 5.06 -7.73 -6.47
CA ALA A 62 4.55 -7.29 -5.17
C ALA A 62 4.16 -8.47 -4.27
N ILE A 63 3.60 -9.56 -4.81
CA ILE A 63 3.31 -10.78 -4.03
C ILE A 63 4.57 -11.53 -3.60
N ASN A 64 5.65 -11.42 -4.37
CA ASN A 64 6.94 -12.04 -4.07
C ASN A 64 7.79 -11.17 -3.15
N ALA A 65 7.36 -9.93 -2.89
CA ALA A 65 8.01 -9.05 -1.95
C ALA A 65 7.90 -9.61 -0.53
N GLU A 66 8.99 -9.53 0.24
CA GLU A 66 8.98 -9.89 1.67
C GLU A 66 7.89 -9.14 2.44
N GLY A 67 7.57 -7.91 2.02
CA GLY A 67 6.50 -7.09 2.58
C GLY A 67 5.09 -7.68 2.41
N PHE A 68 4.86 -8.62 1.50
CA PHE A 68 3.58 -9.35 1.41
C PHE A 68 3.46 -10.41 2.51
N THR A 69 4.57 -11.10 2.85
CA THR A 69 4.56 -12.16 3.86
C THR A 69 4.36 -11.67 5.30
N ASP A 70 4.69 -10.40 5.56
CA ASP A 70 4.53 -9.75 6.88
C ASP A 70 3.13 -9.14 7.07
N ILE A 71 2.34 -9.00 5.99
CA ILE A 71 0.99 -8.46 6.08
C ILE A 71 0.02 -9.52 6.59
N ASP A 72 -0.66 -9.21 7.70
CA ASP A 72 -1.81 -9.95 8.18
C ASP A 72 -2.87 -10.09 7.06
N LEU A 73 -3.26 -11.31 6.73
CA LEU A 73 -4.30 -11.58 5.74
C LEU A 73 -5.59 -10.79 6.03
N GLY A 74 -5.96 -10.60 7.31
CA GLY A 74 -7.11 -9.79 7.69
C GLY A 74 -6.99 -8.31 7.26
N LYS A 75 -5.79 -7.72 7.35
CA LYS A 75 -5.52 -6.36 6.84
C LYS A 75 -5.49 -6.32 5.33
N LEU A 76 -4.89 -7.34 4.70
CA LEU A 76 -4.92 -7.48 3.24
C LEU A 76 -6.38 -7.51 2.74
N PHE A 77 -7.25 -8.30 3.38
CA PHE A 77 -8.67 -8.39 3.05
C PHE A 77 -9.41 -7.05 3.20
N SER A 78 -9.11 -6.27 4.25
CA SER A 78 -9.68 -4.92 4.37
C SER A 78 -9.18 -3.98 3.27
N GLU A 79 -7.89 -4.02 2.94
CA GLU A 79 -7.33 -3.20 1.85
C GLU A 79 -7.89 -3.60 0.47
N LEU A 80 -8.09 -4.90 0.24
CA LEU A 80 -8.67 -5.45 -0.98
C LEU A 80 -10.16 -5.13 -1.13
N LYS A 81 -10.89 -4.96 -0.02
CA LYS A 81 -12.33 -4.61 -0.04
C LYS A 81 -12.58 -3.22 -0.63
N ASP A 82 -11.66 -2.29 -0.39
CA ASP A 82 -11.72 -0.93 -0.94
C ASP A 82 -11.05 -0.82 -2.32
N ALA A 83 -10.40 -1.89 -2.81
CA ALA A 83 -9.70 -1.95 -4.10
C ALA A 83 -10.10 -3.19 -4.93
N PRO A 84 -11.27 -3.15 -5.61
CA PRO A 84 -11.84 -4.32 -6.31
C PRO A 84 -10.95 -4.89 -7.44
N ILE A 85 -10.02 -4.09 -7.96
CA ILE A 85 -9.13 -4.45 -9.08
C ILE A 85 -8.05 -5.43 -8.63
N ILE A 86 -7.45 -5.19 -7.46
CA ILE A 86 -6.39 -6.05 -6.88
C ILE A 86 -6.98 -7.41 -6.49
N CYS A 87 -8.23 -7.43 -6.02
CA CYS A 87 -8.97 -8.66 -5.71
C CYS A 87 -9.10 -9.57 -6.95
N ALA A 88 -9.39 -8.99 -8.13
CA ALA A 88 -9.49 -9.76 -9.38
C ALA A 88 -8.15 -10.38 -9.79
N SER A 89 -7.04 -9.66 -9.64
CA SER A 89 -5.68 -10.16 -9.93
C SER A 89 -5.25 -11.26 -8.95
N PHE A 90 -5.60 -11.14 -7.67
CA PHE A 90 -5.36 -12.17 -6.65
C PHE A 90 -6.20 -13.44 -6.84
N LEU A 91 -7.44 -13.29 -7.29
CA LEU A 91 -8.32 -14.39 -7.72
C LEU A 91 -7.77 -15.10 -8.96
N LEU A 92 -7.24 -14.35 -9.93
CA LEU A 92 -6.64 -14.91 -11.15
C LEU A 92 -5.36 -15.73 -10.86
N LEU A 93 -4.59 -15.31 -9.87
CA LEU A 93 -3.37 -16.00 -9.43
C LEU A 93 -3.65 -17.18 -8.47
N GLY A 94 -4.91 -17.44 -8.13
CA GLY A 94 -5.32 -18.62 -7.33
C GLY A 94 -4.99 -18.56 -5.83
N PHE A 95 -4.55 -17.40 -5.32
CA PHE A 95 -4.15 -17.25 -3.92
C PHE A 95 -5.33 -17.03 -2.95
N LEU A 96 -6.46 -16.51 -3.43
CA LEU A 96 -7.66 -16.31 -2.63
C LEU A 96 -8.75 -17.28 -3.11
N SER A 97 -8.89 -18.43 -2.45
CA SER A 97 -10.17 -19.15 -2.48
C SER A 97 -11.16 -18.28 -1.72
N CYS A 98 -11.75 -17.29 -2.39
CA CYS A 98 -12.68 -16.34 -1.82
C CYS A 98 -13.94 -17.09 -1.38
N PRO A 99 -14.28 -17.20 -0.08
CA PRO A 99 -15.63 -17.51 0.31
C PRO A 99 -16.39 -16.19 0.21
N LEU A 100 -16.82 -15.84 -1.00
CA LEU A 100 -17.79 -14.79 -1.19
C LEU A 100 -19.14 -15.37 -0.74
N SER A 101 -19.47 -15.21 0.55
CA SER A 101 -20.81 -15.49 1.10
C SER A 101 -21.38 -14.26 1.77
#